data_AF-A0A1G0AP32-F1
#
_entry.id   AF-A0A1G0AP32-F1
#
_cell.length_a   1.000
_cell.length_b   1.000
_cell.length_c   1.000
_cell.angle_alpha   90.00
_cell.angle_beta   90.00
_cell.angle_gamma   90.00
#
_symmetry.space_group_name_H-M   'P 1'
#
loop_
_entity.id
_entity.type
_entity.pdbx_description
1 polymer ?
#
loop_
_entity_poly.entity_id
_entity_poly.type
_entity_poly.pdbx_seq_one_letter_code
_entity_poly.pdbx_strand_id
1 'polypeptide(L)'
;MPSSRPPSGRRRALTTASAGILVAGLGFVVLAYLLSTSGFTGAIRWSLGIALLAIVSGIAWSRVSRQAREPAPLVRDPPRKALREGDLRELADAVGRAREGLEFSQVTVAQRARDAFAERVRLARGLSADRMREIQGDPKRLRAVVGDPVLGDFLHLERGDRDDRYRWVRDVREGDGFVESFEDVLERMEGWR
;
A
#
# COMPACT_ATOMS: atom_id res chain seq x y z
N MET A 1 -28.29 -29.75 -26.34
CA MET A 1 -28.46 -28.57 -25.46
C MET A 1 -27.09 -28.15 -24.93
N PRO A 2 -26.57 -26.99 -25.36
CA PRO A 2 -25.62 -26.22 -24.57
C PRO A 2 -26.11 -24.78 -24.42
N SER A 3 -26.27 -24.31 -23.18
CA SER A 3 -26.56 -22.91 -22.87
C SER A 3 -25.26 -22.17 -22.56
N SER A 4 -24.86 -21.29 -23.46
CA SER A 4 -23.78 -20.32 -23.25
C SER A 4 -24.32 -19.12 -22.45
N ARG A 5 -23.92 -18.99 -21.19
CA ARG A 5 -24.04 -17.73 -20.44
C ARG A 5 -22.72 -16.96 -20.54
N PRO A 6 -22.72 -15.68 -20.92
CA PRO A 6 -21.53 -14.85 -20.84
C PRO A 6 -21.30 -14.36 -19.40
N PRO A 7 -20.04 -14.14 -18.97
CA PRO A 7 -19.74 -13.58 -17.65
C PRO A 7 -20.08 -12.08 -17.60
N SER A 8 -21.16 -11.74 -16.91
CA SER A 8 -21.60 -10.38 -16.58
C SER A 8 -20.82 -9.78 -15.41
N GLY A 9 -19.49 -9.73 -15.50
CA GLY A 9 -18.62 -9.21 -14.42
C GLY A 9 -18.02 -7.83 -14.65
N ARG A 10 -18.01 -7.32 -15.90
CA ARG A 10 -17.14 -6.19 -16.30
C ARG A 10 -17.88 -4.86 -16.55
N ARG A 11 -19.05 -4.63 -15.94
CA ARG A 11 -19.83 -3.37 -16.12
C ARG A 11 -20.00 -2.51 -14.86
N ARG A 12 -19.55 -2.96 -13.67
CA ARG A 12 -19.81 -2.24 -12.41
C ARG A 12 -18.69 -1.30 -11.93
N ALA A 13 -17.49 -1.37 -12.48
CA ALA A 13 -16.35 -0.57 -12.01
C ALA A 13 -16.19 0.79 -12.72
N LEU A 14 -16.78 0.96 -13.91
CA LEU A 14 -16.63 2.19 -14.73
C LEU A 14 -17.69 3.27 -14.45
N THR A 15 -18.71 2.97 -13.65
CA THR A 15 -19.85 3.88 -13.41
C THR A 15 -19.63 4.84 -12.24
N THR A 16 -18.77 4.52 -11.28
CA THR A 16 -18.59 5.34 -10.06
C THR A 16 -17.57 6.47 -10.25
N ALA A 17 -16.50 6.24 -11.02
CA ALA A 17 -15.52 7.27 -11.36
C ALA A 17 -16.08 8.30 -12.36
N SER A 18 -16.88 7.84 -13.34
CA SER A 18 -17.52 8.69 -14.34
C SER A 18 -18.65 9.54 -13.76
N ALA A 19 -19.42 9.03 -12.79
CA ALA A 19 -20.47 9.79 -12.11
C ALA A 19 -19.92 11.02 -11.35
N GLY A 20 -18.76 10.90 -10.69
CA GLY A 20 -18.16 12.01 -9.96
C GLY A 20 -17.69 13.17 -10.85
N ILE A 21 -17.13 12.84 -12.02
CA ILE A 21 -16.68 13.82 -13.01
C ILE A 21 -17.88 14.51 -13.67
N LEU A 22 -18.94 13.75 -13.98
CA LEU A 22 -20.17 14.29 -14.56
C LEU A 22 -20.90 15.24 -13.59
N VAL A 23 -20.96 14.91 -12.29
CA VAL A 23 -21.58 15.79 -11.28
C VAL A 23 -20.76 17.07 -11.08
N ALA A 24 -19.43 16.98 -11.03
CA ALA A 24 -18.56 18.14 -10.93
C ALA A 24 -18.64 19.04 -12.19
N GLY A 25 -18.65 18.42 -13.37
CA GLY A 25 -18.80 19.13 -14.65
C GLY A 25 -20.16 19.81 -14.78
N LEU A 26 -21.25 19.13 -14.42
CA LEU A 26 -22.60 19.71 -14.42
C LEU A 26 -22.70 20.88 -13.43
N GLY A 27 -22.12 20.74 -12.23
CA GLY A 27 -22.05 21.81 -11.23
C GLY A 27 -21.30 23.04 -11.75
N PHE A 28 -20.20 22.84 -12.48
CA PHE A 28 -19.45 23.92 -13.10
C PHE A 28 -20.23 24.64 -14.21
N VAL A 29 -20.95 23.90 -15.06
CA VAL A 29 -21.79 24.47 -16.13
C VAL A 29 -22.96 25.26 -15.55
N VAL A 30 -23.62 24.75 -14.51
CA VAL A 30 -24.72 25.46 -13.81
C VAL A 30 -24.19 26.72 -13.13
N LEU A 31 -23.01 26.67 -12.50
CA LEU A 31 -22.37 27.85 -11.90
C LEU A 31 -22.01 28.89 -12.96
N ALA A 32 -21.41 28.48 -14.08
CA ALA A 32 -21.06 29.37 -15.19
C ALA A 32 -22.30 30.04 -15.78
N TYR A 33 -23.40 29.30 -15.94
CA TYR A 33 -24.68 29.82 -16.40
C TYR A 33 -25.31 30.84 -15.42
N LEU A 34 -25.30 30.53 -14.12
CA LEU A 34 -25.81 31.43 -13.09
C LEU A 34 -24.95 32.70 -12.90
N LEU A 35 -23.64 32.61 -13.16
CA LEU A 35 -22.74 33.77 -13.16
C LEU A 35 -22.87 34.63 -14.43
N SER A 36 -23.32 34.04 -15.53
CA SER A 36 -23.52 34.70 -16.83
C SER A 36 -24.85 35.47 -16.93
N THR A 37 -25.80 35.24 -16.02
CA THR A 37 -27.09 35.94 -16.03
C THR A 37 -27.02 37.21 -15.18
N SER A 38 -27.38 38.36 -15.77
CA SER A 38 -27.26 39.70 -15.17
C SER A 38 -28.32 40.03 -14.11
N GLY A 39 -29.17 39.07 -13.73
CA GLY A 39 -30.33 39.28 -12.86
C GLY A 39 -30.11 39.06 -11.36
N PHE A 40 -28.97 38.50 -10.94
CA PHE A 40 -28.72 38.19 -9.52
C PHE A 40 -27.84 39.24 -8.84
N THR A 41 -28.30 39.76 -7.70
CA THR A 41 -27.53 40.67 -6.85
C THR A 41 -26.23 40.00 -6.39
N GLY A 42 -25.14 40.78 -6.29
CA GLY A 42 -23.80 40.25 -6.01
C GLY A 42 -23.72 39.31 -4.81
N ALA A 43 -24.55 39.54 -3.78
CA ALA A 43 -24.63 38.69 -2.60
C ALA A 43 -25.07 37.24 -2.90
N ILE A 44 -26.02 37.05 -3.83
CA ILE A 44 -26.51 35.72 -4.21
C ILE A 44 -25.44 34.96 -5.01
N ARG A 45 -24.66 35.67 -5.83
CA ARG A 45 -23.53 35.08 -6.57
C ARG A 45 -22.43 34.59 -5.64
N TRP A 46 -22.10 35.37 -4.62
CA TRP A 46 -21.10 34.99 -3.62
C TRP A 46 -21.57 33.84 -2.72
N SER A 47 -22.83 33.85 -2.27
CA SER A 47 -23.37 32.76 -1.46
C SER A 47 -23.39 31.43 -2.22
N LEU A 48 -23.72 31.45 -3.52
CA LEU A 48 -23.63 30.25 -4.38
C LEU A 48 -22.19 29.75 -4.55
N GLY A 49 -21.24 30.66 -4.76
CA GLY A 49 -19.82 30.30 -4.87
C GLY A 49 -19.30 29.63 -3.60
N ILE A 50 -19.64 30.17 -2.43
CA ILE A 50 -19.27 29.59 -1.13
C ILE A 50 -19.95 28.23 -0.93
N ALA A 51 -21.24 28.10 -1.27
CA ALA A 51 -21.95 26.84 -1.16
C ALA A 51 -21.32 25.74 -2.03
N LEU A 52 -20.94 26.08 -3.27
CA LEU A 52 -20.26 25.15 -4.16
C LEU A 52 -18.89 24.74 -3.61
N LEU A 53 -18.11 25.71 -3.13
CA LEU A 53 -16.80 25.43 -2.52
C LEU A 53 -16.94 24.48 -1.32
N ALA A 54 -17.94 24.68 -0.48
CA ALA A 54 -18.23 23.81 0.67
C ALA A 54 -18.62 22.40 0.23
N ILE A 55 -19.41 22.26 -0.85
CA ILE A 55 -19.77 20.94 -1.42
C ILE A 55 -18.53 20.22 -1.96
N VAL A 56 -17.72 20.90 -2.78
CA VAL A 56 -16.49 20.32 -3.35
C VAL A 56 -15.50 19.93 -2.24
N SER A 57 -15.29 20.82 -1.27
CA SER A 57 -14.43 20.56 -0.11
C SER A 57 -14.96 19.40 0.74
N GLY A 58 -16.26 19.34 0.99
CA GLY A 58 -16.92 18.24 1.70
C GLY A 58 -16.78 16.89 0.98
N ILE A 59 -16.89 16.88 -0.35
CA ILE A 59 -16.67 15.66 -1.15
C ILE A 59 -15.20 15.23 -1.08
N ALA A 60 -14.25 16.16 -1.26
CA ALA A 60 -12.82 15.88 -1.14
C ALA A 60 -12.46 15.34 0.26
N TRP A 61 -12.96 16.00 1.31
CA TRP A 61 -12.81 15.55 2.69
C TRP A 61 -13.46 14.19 2.93
N SER A 62 -14.63 13.91 2.34
CA SER A 62 -15.29 12.60 2.45
C SER A 62 -14.46 11.48 1.80
N ARG A 63 -13.76 11.76 0.70
CA ARG A 63 -12.88 10.81 0.00
C ARG A 63 -11.63 10.53 0.83
N VAL A 64 -10.96 11.59 1.29
CA VAL A 64 -9.77 11.51 2.16
C VAL A 64 -10.13 10.83 3.48
N SER A 65 -11.23 11.21 4.11
CA SER A 65 -11.67 10.59 5.37
C SER A 65 -12.15 9.16 5.18
N ARG A 66 -12.78 8.77 4.06
CA ARG A 66 -13.07 7.36 3.78
C ARG A 66 -11.79 6.54 3.62
N GLN A 67 -10.78 7.10 2.94
CA GLN A 67 -9.47 6.48 2.80
C GLN A 67 -8.69 6.42 4.14
N ALA A 68 -8.97 7.34 5.07
CA ALA A 68 -8.45 7.34 6.43
C ALA A 68 -9.34 6.60 7.47
N ARG A 69 -10.55 6.16 7.10
CA ARG A 69 -11.56 5.51 7.97
C ARG A 69 -11.61 3.99 7.83
N GLU A 70 -10.69 3.39 7.08
CA GLU A 70 -10.43 1.95 7.19
C GLU A 70 -9.18 1.62 8.03
N PRO A 71 -9.06 2.06 9.30
CA PRO A 71 -8.67 1.11 10.32
C PRO A 71 -9.93 0.30 10.67
N ALA A 72 -9.96 -0.97 10.28
CA ALA A 72 -10.97 -1.90 10.78
C ALA A 72 -11.10 -1.75 12.30
N PRO A 73 -12.31 -1.82 12.87
CA PRO A 73 -12.50 -1.66 14.31
C PRO A 73 -11.65 -2.70 15.03
N LEU A 74 -10.74 -2.22 15.89
CA LEU A 74 -9.92 -3.05 16.77
C LEU A 74 -10.87 -3.87 17.66
N VAL A 75 -11.22 -5.06 17.20
CA VAL A 75 -11.84 -6.08 18.05
C VAL A 75 -10.77 -6.44 19.08
N ARG A 76 -10.85 -5.80 20.25
CA ARG A 76 -10.04 -6.15 21.41
C ARG A 76 -10.40 -7.57 21.82
N ASP A 77 -9.55 -8.53 21.47
CA ASP A 77 -9.48 -9.76 22.24
C ASP A 77 -9.11 -9.42 23.70
N PRO A 78 -9.70 -10.10 24.69
CA PRO A 78 -9.47 -9.79 26.10
C PRO A 78 -7.99 -9.93 26.44
N PRO A 79 -7.43 -9.04 27.29
CA PRO A 79 -6.00 -9.02 27.57
C PRO A 79 -5.58 -10.31 28.30
N ARG A 80 -4.97 -11.25 27.58
CA ARG A 80 -4.16 -12.29 28.22
C ARG A 80 -2.92 -11.63 28.80
N LYS A 81 -2.85 -11.68 30.14
CA LYS A 81 -1.73 -11.39 31.07
C LYS A 81 -0.58 -10.55 30.50
N ALA A 82 -0.34 -9.41 31.15
CA ALA A 82 0.83 -8.55 30.93
C ALA A 82 2.15 -9.35 30.98
N LEU A 83 2.60 -9.81 29.81
CA LEU A 83 4.01 -10.11 29.57
C LEU A 83 4.73 -8.78 29.36
N ARG A 84 5.95 -8.70 29.94
CA ARG A 84 6.92 -7.60 29.79
C ARG A 84 6.84 -6.94 28.41
N GLU A 85 6.79 -5.60 28.40
CA GLU A 85 7.10 -4.82 27.19
C GLU A 85 8.42 -5.34 26.62
N GLY A 86 8.37 -5.83 25.38
CA GLY A 86 9.51 -6.46 24.75
C GLY A 86 9.31 -6.50 23.25
N ASP A 87 10.41 -6.27 22.52
CA ASP A 87 10.49 -6.17 21.06
C ASP A 87 9.85 -7.36 20.33
N LEU A 88 9.81 -8.53 20.96
CA LEU A 88 9.19 -9.75 20.42
C LEU A 88 7.66 -9.66 20.37
N ARG A 89 7.03 -9.03 21.36
CA ARG A 89 5.57 -8.82 21.37
C ARG A 89 5.18 -7.81 20.30
N GLU A 90 5.94 -6.72 20.19
CA GLU A 90 5.72 -5.73 19.13
C GLU A 90 5.89 -6.33 17.73
N LEU A 91 6.87 -7.23 17.56
CA LEU A 91 7.04 -7.96 16.31
C LEU A 91 5.88 -8.93 16.06
N ALA A 92 5.44 -9.69 17.07
CA ALA A 92 4.30 -10.59 16.93
C ALA A 92 3.01 -9.82 16.55
N ASP A 93 2.77 -8.67 17.19
CA ASP A 93 1.65 -7.78 16.88
C ASP A 93 1.80 -7.16 15.48
N ALA A 94 3.03 -6.84 15.05
CA ALA A 94 3.30 -6.40 13.69
C ALA A 94 3.04 -7.51 12.66
N VAL A 95 3.41 -8.76 12.94
CA VAL A 95 3.12 -9.91 12.06
C VAL A 95 1.61 -10.16 11.97
N GLY A 96 0.88 -10.12 13.08
CA GLY A 96 -0.58 -10.24 13.08
C GLY A 96 -1.24 -9.17 12.20
N ARG A 97 -0.88 -7.90 12.44
CA ARG A 97 -1.35 -6.77 11.63
C ARG A 97 -0.94 -6.84 10.16
N ALA A 98 0.27 -7.34 9.87
CA ALA A 98 0.73 -7.52 8.50
C ALA A 98 -0.14 -8.53 7.74
N ARG A 99 -0.55 -9.62 8.40
CA ARG A 99 -1.48 -10.62 7.86
C ARG A 99 -2.89 -10.08 7.65
N GLU A 100 -3.32 -9.14 8.50
CA GLU A 100 -4.59 -8.41 8.34
C GLU A 100 -4.58 -7.39 7.19
N GLY A 101 -3.45 -7.22 6.49
CA GLY A 101 -3.34 -6.35 5.31
C GLY A 101 -2.80 -4.95 5.60
N LEU A 102 -2.39 -4.65 6.84
CA LEU A 102 -1.86 -3.34 7.21
C LEU A 102 -0.47 -3.12 6.61
N GLU A 103 -0.39 -2.24 5.61
CA GLU A 103 0.80 -1.98 4.79
C GLU A 103 2.04 -1.61 5.63
N PHE A 104 1.89 -0.71 6.60
CA PHE A 104 3.02 -0.33 7.47
C PHE A 104 3.60 -1.52 8.24
N SER A 105 2.73 -2.42 8.71
CA SER A 105 3.14 -3.62 9.42
C SER A 105 3.82 -4.63 8.48
N GLN A 106 3.31 -4.77 7.25
CA GLN A 106 3.93 -5.59 6.20
C GLN A 106 5.34 -5.10 5.84
N VAL A 107 5.48 -3.79 5.65
CA VAL A 107 6.78 -3.12 5.47
C VAL A 107 7.73 -3.41 6.62
N THR A 108 7.26 -3.24 7.86
CA THR A 108 8.09 -3.45 9.06
C THR A 108 8.60 -4.88 9.14
N VAL A 109 7.70 -5.86 8.93
CA VAL A 109 8.03 -7.29 9.00
C VAL A 109 8.97 -7.70 7.87
N ALA A 110 8.68 -7.26 6.64
CA ALA A 110 9.54 -7.55 5.49
C ALA A 110 10.95 -6.94 5.64
N GLN A 111 11.04 -5.71 6.14
CA GLN A 111 12.33 -5.07 6.38
C GLN A 111 13.14 -5.83 7.44
N ARG A 112 12.52 -6.23 8.56
CA ARG A 112 13.21 -6.99 9.61
C ARG A 112 13.72 -8.34 9.10
N ALA A 113 12.91 -9.06 8.32
CA ALA A 113 13.30 -10.32 7.71
C ALA A 113 14.46 -10.12 6.71
N ARG A 114 14.39 -9.07 5.88
CA ARG A 114 15.43 -8.71 4.92
C ARG A 114 16.75 -8.39 5.61
N ASP A 115 16.72 -7.57 6.65
CA ASP A 115 17.92 -7.18 7.39
C ASP A 115 18.58 -8.40 8.06
N ALA A 116 17.77 -9.25 8.71
CA ALA A 116 18.25 -10.49 9.33
C ALA A 116 18.86 -11.45 8.29
N PHE A 117 18.22 -11.61 7.14
CA PHE A 117 18.72 -12.47 6.08
C PHE A 117 19.97 -11.92 5.41
N ALA A 118 20.00 -10.62 5.13
CA ALA A 118 21.17 -9.95 4.58
C ALA A 118 22.39 -10.12 5.48
N GLU A 119 22.19 -10.02 6.80
CA GLU A 119 23.23 -10.26 7.79
C GLU A 119 23.69 -11.72 7.80
N ARG A 120 22.75 -12.68 7.73
CA ARG A 120 23.09 -14.11 7.58
C ARG A 120 23.92 -14.36 6.31
N VAL A 121 23.52 -13.80 5.17
CA VAL A 121 24.26 -13.92 3.90
C VAL A 121 25.65 -13.31 4.03
N ARG A 122 25.76 -12.12 4.62
CA ARG A 122 27.02 -11.43 4.85
C ARG A 122 27.98 -12.29 5.67
N LEU A 123 27.52 -12.86 6.77
CA LEU A 123 28.33 -13.72 7.64
C LEU A 123 28.72 -15.03 6.94
N ALA A 124 27.76 -15.73 6.32
CA ALA A 124 28.01 -16.99 5.64
C ALA A 124 28.99 -16.87 4.47
N ARG A 125 29.02 -15.71 3.80
CA ARG A 125 29.89 -15.44 2.65
C ARG A 125 31.17 -14.67 3.02
N GLY A 126 31.40 -14.40 4.31
CA GLY A 126 32.59 -13.68 4.78
C GLY A 126 32.69 -12.25 4.25
N LEU A 127 31.57 -11.59 3.98
CA LEU A 127 31.51 -10.25 3.41
C LEU A 127 31.62 -9.17 4.50
N SER A 128 32.27 -8.06 4.17
CA SER A 128 32.17 -6.84 4.98
C SER A 128 30.79 -6.21 4.83
N ALA A 129 30.40 -5.36 5.79
CA ALA A 129 29.14 -4.62 5.72
C ALA A 129 29.06 -3.70 4.50
N ASP A 130 30.18 -3.07 4.12
CA ASP A 130 30.26 -2.22 2.91
C ASP A 130 30.07 -3.05 1.65
N ARG A 131 30.70 -4.23 1.59
CA ARG A 131 30.59 -5.11 0.43
C ARG A 131 29.16 -5.66 0.28
N MET A 132 28.51 -6.00 1.38
CA MET A 132 27.10 -6.43 1.34
C MET A 132 26.19 -5.31 0.83
N ARG A 133 26.38 -4.07 1.29
CA ARG A 133 25.63 -2.89 0.81
C ARG A 133 25.87 -2.61 -0.68
N GLU A 134 27.08 -2.82 -1.18
CA GLU A 134 27.37 -2.74 -2.62
C GLU A 134 26.64 -3.83 -3.41
N ILE A 135 26.62 -5.06 -2.91
CA ILE A 135 25.96 -6.19 -3.55
C ILE A 135 24.43 -5.98 -3.56
N GLN A 136 23.85 -5.45 -2.48
CA GLN A 136 22.41 -5.15 -2.41
C GLN A 136 21.93 -4.18 -3.50
N GLY A 137 22.81 -3.27 -3.95
CA GLY A 137 22.53 -2.34 -5.05
C GLY A 137 22.67 -2.92 -6.46
N ASP A 138 23.16 -4.17 -6.60
CA ASP A 138 23.38 -4.81 -7.90
C ASP A 138 22.61 -6.14 -7.96
N PRO A 139 21.48 -6.20 -8.68
CA PRO A 139 20.63 -7.39 -8.71
C PRO A 139 21.33 -8.60 -9.35
N LYS A 140 22.31 -8.38 -10.24
CA LYS A 140 23.08 -9.49 -10.84
C LYS A 140 24.04 -10.09 -9.81
N ARG A 141 24.71 -9.25 -9.03
CA ARG A 141 25.61 -9.70 -7.95
C ARG A 141 24.84 -10.40 -6.83
N LEU A 142 23.67 -9.88 -6.45
CA LEU A 142 22.81 -10.51 -5.46
C LEU A 142 22.43 -11.94 -5.87
N ARG A 143 21.98 -12.12 -7.11
CA ARG A 143 21.66 -13.47 -7.64
C ARG A 143 22.86 -14.40 -7.63
N ALA A 144 24.05 -13.91 -7.96
CA ALA A 144 25.27 -14.72 -7.93
C ALA A 144 25.69 -15.13 -6.50
N VAL A 145 25.48 -14.25 -5.51
CA VAL A 145 25.88 -14.49 -4.11
C VAL A 145 24.87 -15.36 -3.37
N VAL A 146 23.58 -15.12 -3.60
CA VAL A 146 22.48 -15.80 -2.92
C VAL A 146 22.13 -17.11 -3.61
N GLY A 147 22.28 -17.18 -4.95
CA GLY A 147 21.96 -18.37 -5.74
C GLY A 147 20.46 -18.59 -5.97
N ASP A 148 19.61 -17.72 -5.43
CA ASP A 148 18.16 -17.79 -5.57
C ASP A 148 17.62 -16.46 -6.13
N PRO A 149 16.84 -16.47 -7.22
CA PRO A 149 16.36 -15.25 -7.86
C PRO A 149 15.30 -14.52 -7.03
N VAL A 150 14.49 -15.23 -6.24
CA VAL A 150 13.44 -14.64 -5.40
C VAL A 150 14.07 -13.98 -4.19
N LEU A 151 14.98 -14.66 -3.50
CA LEU A 151 15.74 -14.08 -2.39
C LEU A 151 16.63 -12.93 -2.84
N GLY A 152 17.19 -13.03 -4.05
CA GLY A 152 17.95 -11.95 -4.67
C GLY A 152 17.10 -10.70 -4.92
N ASP A 153 15.88 -10.85 -5.43
CA ASP A 153 14.95 -9.72 -5.60
C ASP A 153 14.49 -9.13 -4.25
N PHE A 154 14.17 -10.00 -3.28
CA PHE A 154 13.77 -9.58 -1.94
C PHE A 154 14.84 -8.77 -1.21
N LEU A 155 16.12 -9.13 -1.39
CA LEU A 155 17.26 -8.43 -0.79
C LEU A 155 17.69 -7.16 -1.55
N HIS A 156 17.20 -6.97 -2.77
CA HIS A 156 17.62 -5.86 -3.61
C HIS A 156 17.12 -4.52 -3.07
N LEU A 157 18.05 -3.56 -2.97
CA LEU A 157 17.79 -2.19 -2.57
C LEU A 157 18.45 -1.26 -3.58
N GLU A 158 17.67 -0.46 -4.30
CA GLU A 158 18.26 0.61 -5.13
C GLU A 158 18.91 1.68 -4.23
N ARG A 159 20.03 2.24 -4.71
CA ARG A 159 20.73 3.30 -3.99
C ARG A 159 19.99 4.61 -4.19
N GLY A 160 19.29 5.08 -3.15
CA GLY A 160 18.93 6.48 -3.03
C GLY A 160 17.49 6.76 -2.64
N ASP A 161 16.57 5.81 -2.77
CA ASP A 161 15.17 6.06 -2.44
C ASP A 161 14.71 5.36 -1.15
N ARG A 162 13.92 6.08 -0.34
CA ARG A 162 13.16 5.48 0.76
C ARG A 162 12.10 4.54 0.19
N ASP A 163 11.54 4.87 -0.95
CA ASP A 163 10.48 4.08 -1.60
C ASP A 163 10.98 2.72 -2.08
N ASP A 164 12.25 2.61 -2.46
CA ASP A 164 12.86 1.34 -2.88
C ASP A 164 12.90 0.31 -1.75
N ARG A 165 12.95 0.75 -0.48
CA ARG A 165 12.87 -0.17 0.66
C ARG A 165 11.51 -0.85 0.74
N TYR A 166 10.47 -0.21 0.22
CA TYR A 166 9.10 -0.69 0.25
C TYR A 166 8.64 -1.28 -1.09
N ARG A 167 9.44 -1.13 -2.16
CA ARG A 167 9.17 -1.63 -3.51
C ARG A 167 8.64 -3.07 -3.49
N TRP A 168 9.38 -4.00 -2.88
CA TRP A 168 8.97 -5.41 -2.86
C TRP A 168 7.57 -5.59 -2.24
N VAL A 169 7.27 -4.90 -1.14
CA VAL A 169 5.94 -4.99 -0.49
C VAL A 169 4.85 -4.41 -1.38
N ARG A 170 5.12 -3.31 -2.09
CA ARG A 170 4.18 -2.73 -3.06
C ARG A 170 3.93 -3.70 -4.21
N ASP A 171 5.00 -4.22 -4.81
CA ASP A 171 4.94 -5.10 -5.98
C ASP A 171 4.15 -6.38 -5.66
N VAL A 172 4.38 -7.02 -4.51
CA VAL A 172 3.62 -8.23 -4.12
C VAL A 172 2.18 -7.94 -3.74
N ARG A 173 1.86 -6.74 -3.22
CA ARG A 173 0.48 -6.33 -2.93
C ARG A 173 -0.34 -6.09 -4.19
N GLU A 174 0.30 -5.64 -5.27
CA GLU A 174 -0.33 -5.48 -6.59
C GLU A 174 -0.46 -6.81 -7.34
N GLY A 175 0.36 -7.81 -6.99
CA GLY A 175 0.37 -9.16 -7.57
C GLY A 175 -0.34 -10.20 -6.70
N ASP A 176 0.40 -11.25 -6.34
CA ASP A 176 -0.11 -12.48 -5.71
C ASP A 176 -0.52 -12.30 -4.23
N GLY A 177 -0.17 -11.17 -3.62
CA GLY A 177 -0.52 -10.81 -2.25
C GLY A 177 0.65 -11.02 -1.27
N PHE A 178 0.72 -10.13 -0.28
CA PHE A 178 1.84 -10.10 0.67
C PHE A 178 2.05 -11.41 1.43
N VAL A 179 0.99 -12.04 1.94
CA VAL A 179 1.13 -13.20 2.84
C VAL A 179 1.73 -14.39 2.09
N GLU A 180 1.20 -14.73 0.92
CA GLU A 180 1.68 -15.84 0.11
C GLU A 180 3.13 -15.62 -0.34
N SER A 181 3.43 -14.44 -0.90
CA SER A 181 4.81 -14.12 -1.33
C SER A 181 5.80 -14.06 -0.16
N PHE A 182 5.36 -13.60 1.02
CA PHE A 182 6.23 -13.51 2.19
C PHE A 182 6.51 -14.88 2.81
N GLU A 183 5.53 -15.77 2.88
CA GLU A 183 5.72 -17.15 3.34
C GLU A 183 6.68 -17.92 2.40
N ASP A 184 6.53 -17.74 1.09
CA ASP A 184 7.41 -18.30 0.06
C ASP A 184 8.86 -17.77 0.16
N VAL A 185 9.05 -16.49 0.56
CA VAL A 185 10.38 -15.95 0.87
C VAL A 185 10.94 -16.57 2.15
N LEU A 186 10.14 -16.68 3.22
CA LEU A 186 10.59 -17.26 4.49
C LEU A 186 11.03 -18.71 4.32
N GLU A 187 10.28 -19.53 3.60
CA GLU A 187 10.63 -20.93 3.33
C GLU A 187 11.99 -21.03 2.61
N ARG A 188 12.21 -20.19 1.60
CA ARG A 188 13.50 -20.15 0.90
C ARG A 188 14.63 -19.65 1.78
N MET A 189 14.40 -18.67 2.66
CA MET A 189 15.39 -18.20 3.63
C MET A 189 15.77 -19.31 4.63
N GLU A 190 14.81 -20.12 5.05
CA GLU A 190 15.06 -21.26 5.94
C GLU A 190 15.85 -22.36 5.23
N GLY A 191 15.52 -22.66 3.98
CA GLY A 191 16.21 -23.64 3.14
C GLY A 191 17.59 -23.21 2.62
N TRP A 192 17.93 -21.92 2.72
CA TRP A 192 19.18 -21.37 2.20
C TRP A 192 20.42 -21.87 2.97
N ARG A 193 21.39 -22.46 2.26
CA ARG A 193 22.66 -22.97 2.81
C ARG A 193 23.87 -22.33 2.13
#